data_AF-I7ZY97-F1
#
_entry.id   AF-I7ZY97-F1
#
_cell.length_a   1.000
_cell.length_b   1.000
_cell.length_c   1.000
_cell.angle_alpha   90.00
_cell.angle_beta   90.00
_cell.angle_gamma   90.00
#
_symmetry.space_group_name_H-M   'P 1'
#
loop_
_entity.id
_entity.type
_entity.pdbx_description
1 polymer ?
#
loop_
_entity_poly.entity_id
_entity_poly.type
_entity_poly.pdbx_seq_one_letter_code
_entity_poly.pdbx_strand_id
1 'polypeptide(L)'
;MSSANLPVIVIVPGAFGTPQGFEKLHPYLAQAGYATHPGSYPSCNPSDPAQESAPQDIAFLRDNVLLPLLNEQGKDIVIIAHSYGGVVAGGAARGLAKGTRTAQGGAYPPFIKVDKVWSNPKQAAIITGGY
;
A
#
# COMPACT_ATOMS: atom_id res chain seq x y z
N MET A 1 -5.51 19.10 -23.72
CA MET A 1 -5.18 19.12 -22.28
C MET A 1 -4.90 17.69 -21.88
N SER A 2 -3.64 17.29 -21.67
CA SER A 2 -3.38 15.93 -21.17
C SER A 2 -4.01 15.84 -19.78
N SER A 3 -5.02 14.99 -19.61
CA SER A 3 -5.45 14.62 -18.26
C SER A 3 -4.20 14.08 -17.57
N ALA A 4 -3.71 14.78 -16.55
CA ALA A 4 -2.66 14.22 -15.71
C ALA A 4 -3.21 12.86 -15.21
N ASN A 5 -2.49 11.77 -15.44
CA ASN A 5 -2.87 10.47 -14.91
C ASN A 5 -2.73 10.53 -13.38
N LEU A 6 -3.78 10.99 -12.71
CA LEU A 6 -3.82 11.07 -11.26
C LEU A 6 -3.74 9.64 -10.69
N PRO A 7 -2.97 9.44 -9.60
CA PRO A 7 -2.90 8.15 -8.95
C PRO A 7 -4.25 7.75 -8.36
N VAL A 8 -4.45 6.44 -8.22
CA VAL A 8 -5.54 5.88 -7.43
C VAL A 8 -5.14 5.89 -5.96
N ILE A 9 -6.03 6.33 -5.08
CA ILE A 9 -5.83 6.31 -3.63
C ILE A 9 -6.38 5.02 -3.06
N VAL A 10 -5.50 4.16 -2.56
CA VAL A 10 -5.89 2.92 -1.85
C VAL A 10 -5.99 3.22 -0.36
N ILE A 11 -7.17 3.03 0.22
CA ILE A 11 -7.43 3.28 1.65
C ILE A 11 -7.42 1.96 2.41
N VAL A 12 -6.42 1.76 3.26
CA VAL A 12 -6.19 0.53 4.02
C VAL A 12 -6.61 0.76 5.48
N PRO A 13 -7.71 0.15 5.94
CA PRO A 13 -8.21 0.32 7.31
C PRO A 13 -7.27 -0.33 8.33
N GLY A 14 -7.53 -0.11 9.62
CA GLY A 14 -6.85 -0.81 10.71
C GLY A 14 -7.57 -2.10 11.11
N ALA A 15 -7.06 -2.76 12.16
CA ALA A 15 -7.75 -3.89 12.78
C ALA A 15 -9.14 -3.48 13.27
N PHE A 16 -10.13 -4.36 13.08
CA PHE A 16 -11.55 -4.12 13.34
C PHE A 16 -12.14 -2.91 12.57
N GLY A 17 -11.47 -2.48 11.51
CA GLY A 17 -11.91 -1.41 10.63
C GLY A 17 -12.43 -1.94 9.31
N THR A 18 -13.34 -1.19 8.68
CA THR A 18 -13.77 -1.45 7.31
C THR A 18 -13.41 -0.26 6.42
N PRO A 19 -13.23 -0.44 5.11
CA PRO A 19 -13.05 0.68 4.19
C PRO A 19 -14.15 1.74 4.29
N GLN A 20 -15.37 1.33 4.65
CA GLN A 20 -16.52 2.20 4.90
C GLN A 20 -16.32 3.15 6.08
N GLY A 21 -15.39 2.86 6.99
CA GLY A 21 -14.96 3.80 8.04
C GLY A 21 -14.37 5.11 7.49
N PHE A 22 -14.03 5.15 6.20
CA PHE A 22 -13.39 6.28 5.52
C PHE A 22 -14.29 6.98 4.50
N GLU A 23 -15.60 6.69 4.44
CA GLU A 23 -16.53 7.31 3.49
C GLU A 23 -16.50 8.84 3.52
N LYS A 24 -16.24 9.43 4.69
CA LYS A 24 -16.13 10.89 4.85
C LYS A 24 -14.97 11.51 4.04
N LEU A 25 -13.96 10.73 3.65
CA LEU A 25 -12.86 11.20 2.80
C LEU A 25 -13.23 11.22 1.32
N HIS A 26 -14.17 10.38 0.88
CA HIS A 26 -14.50 10.20 -0.54
C HIS A 26 -14.91 11.51 -1.23
N PRO A 27 -15.78 12.38 -0.67
CA PRO A 27 -16.17 13.62 -1.34
C PRO A 27 -14.99 14.56 -1.60
N TYR A 28 -14.06 14.66 -0.64
CA TYR A 28 -12.90 15.53 -0.77
C TYR A 28 -11.90 15.01 -1.82
N LEU A 29 -11.67 13.70 -1.84
CA LEU A 29 -10.78 13.07 -2.81
C LEU A 29 -11.37 13.13 -4.22
N ALA A 30 -12.67 12.88 -4.36
CA ALA A 30 -13.38 13.01 -5.63
C ALA A 30 -13.40 14.46 -6.14
N GLN A 31 -13.64 15.44 -5.27
CA GLN A 31 -13.57 16.86 -5.62
C GLN A 31 -12.17 17.27 -6.10
N ALA A 32 -11.13 16.66 -5.54
CA ALA A 32 -9.74 16.84 -5.98
C ALA A 32 -9.37 16.02 -7.24
N GLY A 33 -10.30 15.23 -7.79
CA GLY A 33 -10.13 14.44 -9.01
C GLY A 33 -9.49 13.07 -8.81
N TYR A 34 -9.26 12.62 -7.57
CA TYR A 34 -8.69 11.31 -7.29
C TYR A 34 -9.76 10.22 -7.28
N ALA A 35 -9.46 9.10 -7.93
CA ALA A 35 -10.20 7.86 -7.73
C ALA A 35 -9.74 7.18 -6.44
N THR A 36 -10.65 6.54 -5.72
CA THR A 36 -10.35 5.73 -4.53
C THR A 36 -10.54 4.25 -4.81
N HIS A 37 -9.81 3.41 -4.08
CA HIS A 37 -9.97 1.96 -4.08
C HIS A 37 -9.92 1.43 -2.66
N PRO A 38 -10.80 0.49 -2.27
CA PRO A 38 -10.73 -0.12 -0.94
C PRO A 38 -9.48 -1.00 -0.82
N GLY A 39 -8.71 -0.81 0.24
CA GLY A 39 -7.53 -1.61 0.58
C GLY A 39 -7.87 -2.74 1.55
N SER A 40 -8.82 -3.61 1.19
CA SER A 40 -9.32 -4.68 2.05
C SER A 40 -8.32 -5.83 2.22
N TYR A 41 -8.35 -6.47 3.39
CA TYR A 41 -7.63 -7.71 3.70
C TYR A 41 -8.43 -8.56 4.72
N PRO A 42 -8.16 -9.87 4.87
CA PRO A 42 -8.99 -10.80 5.64
C PRO A 42 -9.22 -10.38 7.10
N SER A 43 -8.16 -9.93 7.79
CA SER A 43 -8.25 -9.55 9.20
C SER A 43 -8.76 -8.13 9.47
N CYS A 44 -9.30 -7.42 8.46
CA CYS A 44 -9.94 -6.11 8.66
C CYS A 44 -11.06 -6.20 9.69
N ASN A 45 -11.88 -7.25 9.63
CA ASN A 45 -12.96 -7.52 10.59
C ASN A 45 -13.28 -9.04 10.62
N PRO A 46 -12.36 -9.85 11.17
CA PRO A 46 -12.45 -11.31 11.07
C PRO A 46 -13.56 -11.84 11.99
N SER A 47 -14.23 -12.90 11.57
CA SER A 47 -15.17 -13.63 12.42
C SER A 47 -14.46 -14.42 13.54
N ASP A 48 -13.21 -14.84 13.31
CA ASP A 48 -12.35 -15.48 14.29
C ASP A 48 -10.91 -14.90 14.21
N PRO A 49 -10.54 -13.98 15.12
CA PRO A 49 -9.21 -13.38 15.14
C PRO A 49 -8.05 -14.37 15.34
N ALA A 50 -8.30 -15.60 15.82
CA ALA A 50 -7.25 -16.58 16.08
C ALA A 50 -6.69 -17.23 14.79
N GLN A 51 -7.40 -17.11 13.67
CA GLN A 51 -6.97 -17.62 12.36
C GLN A 51 -6.29 -16.56 11.50
N GLU A 52 -6.21 -15.32 11.99
CA GLU A 52 -5.67 -14.21 11.22
C GLU A 52 -4.16 -14.09 11.39
N SER A 53 -3.48 -13.72 10.30
CA SER A 53 -2.04 -13.51 10.34
C SER A 53 -1.60 -12.35 9.45
N ALA A 54 -0.67 -11.54 9.98
CA ALA A 54 -0.09 -10.44 9.22
C ALA A 54 0.53 -10.86 7.87
N PRO A 55 1.23 -12.00 7.74
CA PRO A 55 1.72 -12.47 6.45
C PRO A 55 0.61 -12.71 5.43
N GLN A 56 -0.53 -13.27 5.86
CA GLN A 56 -1.68 -13.52 5.01
C GLN A 56 -2.34 -12.22 4.56
N ASP A 57 -2.52 -11.25 5.47
CA ASP A 57 -3.06 -9.93 5.12
C ASP A 57 -2.18 -9.20 4.12
N ILE A 58 -0.86 -9.26 4.33
CA ILE A 58 0.15 -8.65 3.45
C ILE A 58 0.06 -9.26 2.05
N ALA A 59 0.05 -10.59 1.96
CA ALA A 59 -0.05 -11.29 0.68
C ALA A 59 -1.37 -10.95 -0.02
N PHE A 60 -2.48 -10.97 0.73
CA PHE A 60 -3.80 -10.68 0.19
C PHE A 60 -3.88 -9.26 -0.39
N LEU A 61 -3.49 -8.23 0.38
CA LEU A 61 -3.52 -6.84 -0.07
C LEU A 61 -2.60 -6.64 -1.29
N ARG A 62 -1.43 -7.28 -1.29
CA ARG A 62 -0.49 -7.19 -2.42
C ARG A 62 -1.08 -7.77 -3.69
N ASP A 63 -1.52 -9.02 -3.63
CA ASP A 63 -1.84 -9.82 -4.81
C ASP A 63 -3.22 -9.50 -5.37
N ASN A 64 -4.17 -9.09 -4.53
CA ASN A 64 -5.55 -8.83 -4.93
C ASN A 64 -5.89 -7.35 -5.11
N VAL A 65 -5.05 -6.43 -4.63
CA VAL A 65 -5.30 -4.98 -4.74
C VAL A 65 -4.15 -4.26 -5.42
N LEU A 66 -2.93 -4.33 -4.89
CA LEU A 66 -1.83 -3.50 -5.39
C LEU A 66 -1.32 -3.97 -6.77
N LEU A 67 -1.07 -5.27 -6.95
CA LEU A 67 -0.56 -5.79 -8.22
C LEU A 67 -1.55 -5.64 -9.39
N PRO A 68 -2.86 -5.92 -9.23
CA PRO A 68 -3.83 -5.67 -10.31
C PRO A 68 -3.89 -4.20 -10.72
N LEU A 69 -3.91 -3.27 -9.76
CA LEU A 69 -3.92 -1.84 -10.03
C LEU A 69 -2.62 -1.39 -10.75
N LEU A 70 -1.46 -1.88 -10.33
CA LEU A 70 -0.16 -1.49 -10.90
C LEU A 70 0.09 -2.13 -12.27
N ASN A 71 -0.06 -3.45 -12.38
CA ASN A 71 0.44 -4.23 -13.51
C ASN A 71 -0.61 -4.41 -14.60
N GLU A 72 -1.87 -4.65 -14.22
CA GLU A 72 -2.94 -4.91 -15.19
C GLU A 72 -3.58 -3.59 -15.65
N GLN A 73 -3.81 -2.66 -14.72
CA GLN A 73 -4.45 -1.38 -15.02
C GLN A 73 -3.47 -0.23 -15.28
N GLY A 74 -2.17 -0.45 -15.05
CA GLY A 74 -1.12 0.56 -15.28
C GLY A 74 -1.28 1.82 -14.42
N LYS A 75 -1.97 1.74 -13.28
CA LYS A 75 -2.25 2.90 -12.41
C LYS A 75 -1.07 3.17 -11.49
N ASP A 76 -0.79 4.45 -11.26
CA ASP A 76 -0.02 4.85 -10.11
C ASP A 76 -0.87 4.78 -8.84
N ILE A 77 -0.28 4.41 -7.72
CA ILE A 77 -0.99 4.22 -6.45
C ILE A 77 -0.41 5.11 -5.36
N VAL A 78 -1.29 5.73 -4.57
CA VAL A 78 -0.98 6.32 -3.27
C VAL A 78 -1.73 5.54 -2.21
N ILE A 79 -1.06 5.10 -1.15
CA ILE A 79 -1.69 4.33 -0.07
C ILE A 79 -1.89 5.23 1.15
N ILE A 80 -3.12 5.29 1.65
CA ILE A 80 -3.45 5.85 2.96
C ILE A 80 -3.72 4.68 3.89
N ALA A 81 -2.89 4.50 4.90
CA ALA A 81 -2.99 3.36 5.82
C ALA A 81 -3.22 3.85 7.25
N HIS A 82 -4.16 3.23 7.96
CA HIS A 82 -4.51 3.57 9.34
C HIS A 82 -4.17 2.42 10.31
N SER A 83 -3.50 2.73 11.42
CA SER A 83 -3.19 1.77 12.49
C SER A 83 -2.52 0.49 11.96
N TYR A 84 -3.04 -0.70 12.29
CA TYR A 84 -2.56 -2.00 11.78
C TYR A 84 -2.48 -2.08 10.25
N GLY A 85 -3.33 -1.32 9.53
CA GLY A 85 -3.25 -1.18 8.09
C GLY A 85 -1.90 -0.69 7.61
N GLY A 86 -1.14 0.06 8.42
CA GLY A 86 0.23 0.45 8.12
C GLY A 86 1.21 -0.71 8.05
N VAL A 87 1.03 -1.74 8.90
CA VAL A 87 1.85 -2.97 8.86
C VAL A 87 1.53 -3.75 7.59
N VAL A 88 0.25 -3.95 7.29
CA VAL A 88 -0.22 -4.67 6.12
C VAL A 88 0.19 -3.96 4.84
N ALA A 89 -0.10 -2.66 4.72
CA ALA A 89 0.26 -1.84 3.57
C ALA A 89 1.77 -1.76 3.36
N GLY A 90 2.55 -1.58 4.44
CA GLY A 90 4.00 -1.49 4.36
C GLY A 90 4.62 -2.79 3.85
N GLY A 91 4.16 -3.94 4.36
CA GLY A 91 4.56 -5.26 3.87
C GLY A 91 4.15 -5.47 2.40
N ALA A 92 2.91 -5.14 2.06
CA ALA A 92 2.36 -5.33 0.72
C ALA A 92 3.04 -4.44 -0.33
N ALA A 93 3.44 -3.21 0.04
CA ALA A 93 4.09 -2.25 -0.85
C ALA A 93 5.58 -2.51 -1.06
N ARG A 94 6.19 -3.45 -0.32
CA ARG A 94 7.63 -3.71 -0.38
C ARG A 94 8.07 -4.02 -1.82
N GLY A 95 9.04 -3.25 -2.32
CA GLY A 95 9.58 -3.41 -3.68
C GLY A 95 8.68 -2.90 -4.82
N LEU A 96 7.52 -2.29 -4.52
CA LEU A 96 6.60 -1.76 -5.53
C LEU A 96 6.78 -0.25 -5.79
N ALA A 97 7.66 0.42 -5.04
CA ALA A 97 7.92 1.84 -5.21
C ALA A 97 8.43 2.12 -6.64
N LYS A 98 7.99 3.24 -7.25
CA LYS A 98 8.35 3.57 -8.64
C LYS A 98 9.87 3.57 -8.88
N GLY A 99 10.65 4.12 -7.95
CA GLY A 99 12.12 4.11 -8.05
C GLY A 99 12.68 2.68 -8.03
N THR A 100 12.14 1.80 -7.21
CA THR A 100 12.49 0.37 -7.17
C THR A 100 12.06 -0.36 -8.46
N ARG A 101 10.88 -0.05 -9.00
CA ARG A 101 10.35 -0.61 -10.25
C ARG A 101 11.15 -0.16 -11.48
N THR A 102 11.55 1.10 -11.54
CA THR A 102 12.35 1.66 -12.65
C THR A 102 13.79 1.15 -12.58
N ALA A 103 14.39 1.05 -11.39
CA ALA A 103 15.73 0.50 -11.21
C ALA A 103 15.81 -1.01 -11.47
N GLN A 104 14.68 -1.73 -11.37
CA GLN A 104 14.56 -3.15 -11.68
C GLN A 104 14.22 -3.45 -13.14
N GLY A 105 14.23 -2.46 -14.03
CA GLY A 105 14.22 -2.66 -15.49
C GLY A 105 13.18 -3.66 -15.98
N GLY A 106 11.91 -3.55 -15.56
CA GLY A 106 10.77 -4.24 -16.17
C GLY A 106 10.98 -5.68 -16.68
N ALA A 107 11.44 -6.62 -15.85
CA ALA A 107 11.16 -8.07 -15.87
C ALA A 107 12.04 -8.79 -14.82
N TYR A 108 11.39 -9.38 -13.81
CA TYR A 108 11.76 -10.44 -12.82
C TYR A 108 13.23 -10.85 -12.50
N PRO A 109 13.50 -11.36 -11.27
CA PRO A 109 14.57 -10.91 -10.37
C PRO A 109 15.81 -11.85 -10.38
N PRO A 110 16.89 -11.59 -9.60
CA PRO A 110 16.85 -12.02 -8.20
C PRO A 110 17.65 -11.14 -7.18
N PHE A 111 17.24 -11.30 -5.91
CA PHE A 111 17.99 -11.13 -4.65
C PHE A 111 17.98 -9.83 -3.81
N ILE A 112 18.21 -10.13 -2.53
CA ILE A 112 17.88 -9.47 -1.25
C ILE A 112 19.08 -8.67 -0.72
N LYS A 113 18.80 -7.53 -0.06
CA LYS A 113 19.54 -7.18 1.16
C LYS A 113 18.57 -6.66 2.22
N VAL A 114 18.58 -7.30 3.39
CA VAL A 114 17.91 -6.86 4.61
C VAL A 114 19.03 -6.48 5.57
N ASP A 115 19.22 -5.19 5.79
CA ASP A 115 20.00 -4.73 6.94
C ASP A 115 19.03 -4.42 8.08
N LYS A 116 19.13 -5.24 9.12
CA LYS A 116 18.37 -5.11 10.36
C LYS A 116 18.88 -3.86 11.08
N VAL A 117 18.04 -2.86 11.28
CA VAL A 117 18.28 -1.83 12.30
C VAL A 117 17.04 -1.75 13.20
N TRP A 118 17.17 -2.33 14.39
CA TRP A 118 16.31 -2.00 15.52
C TRP A 118 17.17 -1.35 16.60
N SER A 119 17.03 -0.04 16.77
CA SER A 119 16.94 0.61 18.10
C SER A 119 16.84 2.14 17.96
N ASN A 120 15.87 2.70 18.68
CA ASN A 120 15.61 4.10 19.05
C ASN A 120 14.62 4.96 18.19
N PRO A 121 13.68 5.70 18.82
CA PRO A 121 12.39 6.08 18.24
C PRO A 121 12.27 7.58 17.93
N LYS A 122 13.34 8.21 17.43
CA LYS A 122 13.32 9.64 17.07
C LYS A 122 14.22 9.90 15.86
N GLN A 123 13.73 9.62 14.65
CA GLN A 123 14.19 10.30 13.43
C GLN A 123 13.32 9.86 12.24
N ALA A 124 12.80 10.85 11.53
CA ALA A 124 12.13 10.67 10.25
C ALA A 124 13.11 10.05 9.24
N ALA A 125 12.63 9.12 8.41
CA ALA A 125 13.39 8.62 7.28
C ALA A 125 13.43 9.70 6.19
N ILE A 126 14.59 10.33 6.00
CA ILE A 126 14.91 11.08 4.79
C ILE A 126 15.71 10.13 3.90
N ILE A 127 15.15 9.80 2.73
CA ILE A 127 15.85 9.03 1.68
C ILE A 127 16.51 10.07 0.76
N THR A 128 17.83 10.21 0.82
CA THR A 128 18.61 10.93 -0.19
C THR A 128 19.28 9.91 -1.12
N GLY A 129 19.09 10.10 -2.44
CA GLY A 129 19.80 9.34 -3.47
C GLY A 129 21.08 10.06 -3.89
N GLY A 130 22.15 9.29 -4.12
CA GLY A 130 23.38 9.74 -4.77
C GLY A 130 23.61 8.94 -6.06
N TYR A 131 24.12 9.64 -7.07
CA TYR A 131 24.31 9.26 -8.48
C TYR A 131 24.99 7.90 -8.73
#